data_AF-A0AAN6C8S2-F1
#
_entry.id   AF-A0AAN6C8S2-F1
#
_cell.length_a   1.000
_cell.length_b   1.000
_cell.length_c   1.000
_cell.angle_alpha   90.00
_cell.angle_beta   90.00
_cell.angle_gamma   90.00
#
_symmetry.space_group_name_H-M   'P 1'
#
loop_
_entity.id
_entity.type
_entity.pdbx_description
1 polymer ?
#
loop_
_entity_poly.entity_id
_entity_poly.type
_entity_poly.pdbx_seq_one_letter_code
_entity_poly.pdbx_strand_id
1 'polypeptide(L)'
;MANPTKDNLYGYDANKILPIVAAMIIGISRYKFWRVTFFMFYASLFFCIGWAMRAISVRQPDSLPLYMISTIFIYLAPPIYSAAEYNTLGRLMHYLPMHSIINPNRVVYIFVFLGSLVEILTAIGASWIAAGNGRQDKDRLSSGATFMAIAVILQGAIEIGFIAMVGILHRRCAKANMLPPNVKTLFIMLYGTSMLILIRCVFRAVETFELRDILESGEDNSNALMKREWPFYVLEAIPVALYTYWLNIIHPGRYLPHDQRQYLDFDGKTERMGPGWLHKRHWVMYVADPFDFIGMFSMEKRDAYYLRPHEWLETENCFAQGKGSNAKPGKYTRVSKEEMHEGDV
;
A
#
# COMPACT_ATOMS: atom_id res chain seq x y z
N MET A 1 -6.18 -11.67 -22.63
CA MET A 1 -6.90 -12.93 -22.41
C MET A 1 -7.02 -13.55 -23.78
N ALA A 2 -6.15 -14.51 -24.08
CA ALA A 2 -6.28 -15.34 -25.28
C ALA A 2 -7.68 -15.97 -25.28
N ASN A 3 -8.27 -16.15 -26.47
CA ASN A 3 -9.63 -16.68 -26.62
C ASN A 3 -9.80 -17.92 -25.72
N PRO A 4 -10.66 -17.87 -24.68
CA PRO A 4 -10.92 -19.04 -23.85
C PRO A 4 -11.56 -20.11 -24.75
N THR A 5 -10.82 -21.17 -25.04
CA THR A 5 -11.41 -22.38 -25.64
C THR A 5 -12.24 -23.07 -24.57
N LYS A 6 -13.29 -23.80 -24.98
CA LYS A 6 -14.22 -24.49 -24.07
C LYS A 6 -13.54 -25.41 -23.05
N ASP A 7 -12.31 -25.83 -23.32
CA ASP A 7 -11.59 -26.85 -22.56
C ASP A 7 -10.41 -26.29 -21.73
N ASN A 8 -10.02 -25.00 -21.90
CA ASN A 8 -8.95 -24.39 -21.10
C ASN A 8 -9.08 -22.86 -20.99
N LEU A 9 -9.62 -22.40 -19.85
CA LEU A 9 -9.76 -20.98 -19.52
C LEU A 9 -8.43 -20.23 -19.28
N TYR A 10 -7.33 -20.94 -19.00
CA TYR A 10 -6.02 -20.33 -18.76
C TYR A 10 -5.24 -20.07 -20.05
N GLY A 11 -5.54 -20.79 -21.14
CA GLY A 11 -4.80 -20.68 -22.41
C GLY A 11 -3.37 -21.23 -22.37
N TYR A 12 -2.98 -21.93 -21.29
CA TYR A 12 -1.71 -22.65 -21.11
C TYR A 12 -1.84 -23.81 -20.12
N ASP A 13 -0.84 -24.69 -20.06
CA ASP A 13 -0.76 -25.77 -19.07
C ASP A 13 -0.31 -25.24 -17.71
N ALA A 14 -1.25 -25.13 -16.77
CA ALA A 14 -0.99 -24.56 -15.45
C ALA A 14 -0.47 -25.59 -14.43
N ASN A 15 0.50 -25.18 -13.60
CA ASN A 15 1.15 -26.04 -12.62
C ASN A 15 0.31 -26.18 -11.32
N LYS A 16 0.13 -27.43 -10.89
CA LYS A 16 -0.74 -27.83 -9.76
C LYS A 16 -0.11 -27.64 -8.37
N ILE A 17 1.21 -27.46 -8.28
CA ILE A 17 1.98 -27.47 -7.01
C ILE A 17 2.37 -26.05 -6.58
N LEU A 18 2.75 -25.19 -7.52
CA LEU A 18 3.21 -23.83 -7.24
C LEU A 18 2.22 -22.95 -6.45
N PRO A 19 0.90 -23.02 -6.68
CA PRO A 19 -0.08 -22.27 -5.89
C PRO A 19 -0.11 -22.64 -4.40
N ILE A 20 0.09 -23.92 -4.08
CA ILE A 20 0.06 -24.44 -2.71
C ILE A 20 1.29 -23.93 -1.94
N VAL A 21 2.44 -23.94 -2.61
CA VAL A 21 3.69 -23.40 -2.06
C VAL A 21 3.56 -21.90 -1.78
N ALA A 22 3.00 -21.13 -2.72
CA ALA A 22 2.78 -19.69 -2.55
C ALA A 22 1.85 -19.37 -1.36
N ALA A 23 0.78 -20.14 -1.17
CA ALA A 23 -0.14 -19.98 -0.04
C ALA A 23 0.52 -20.32 1.32
N MET A 24 1.30 -21.39 1.39
CA MET A 24 2.00 -21.81 2.61
C MET A 24 3.06 -20.81 3.06
N ILE A 25 3.81 -20.27 2.11
CA ILE A 25 4.86 -19.26 2.31
C ILE A 25 4.30 -18.03 3.04
N ILE A 26 3.13 -17.54 2.63
CA ILE A 26 2.52 -16.35 3.20
C ILE A 26 1.77 -16.65 4.51
N GLY A 27 1.13 -17.82 4.62
CA GLY A 27 0.39 -18.24 5.82
C GLY A 27 1.23 -18.41 7.09
N ILE A 28 2.55 -18.60 6.96
CA ILE A 28 3.48 -18.77 8.11
C ILE A 28 3.82 -17.41 8.80
N SER A 29 3.36 -16.28 8.26
CA SER A 29 3.63 -14.94 8.79
C SER A 29 3.01 -14.73 10.18
N ARG A 30 3.85 -14.50 11.20
CA ARG A 30 3.40 -14.24 12.59
C ARG A 30 3.04 -12.77 12.79
N TYR A 31 1.74 -12.50 12.83
CA TYR A 31 1.15 -11.18 13.03
C TYR A 31 1.03 -10.80 14.52
N LYS A 32 1.97 -10.00 15.05
CA LYS A 32 1.95 -9.56 16.46
C LYS A 32 1.27 -8.19 16.71
N PHE A 33 0.83 -7.45 15.69
CA PHE A 33 0.38 -6.05 15.86
C PHE A 33 -0.91 -5.67 15.10
N TRP A 34 -2.07 -5.95 15.70
CA TRP A 34 -3.39 -5.87 15.05
C TRP A 34 -3.72 -4.60 14.23
N ARG A 35 -3.31 -3.39 14.66
CA ARG A 35 -3.61 -2.13 13.93
C ARG A 35 -2.81 -1.91 12.64
N VAL A 36 -1.53 -2.28 12.65
CA VAL A 36 -0.64 -2.22 11.47
C VAL A 36 -0.85 -3.46 10.61
N THR A 37 -1.13 -4.56 11.27
CA THR A 37 -1.29 -5.87 10.65
C THR A 37 -2.69 -6.11 10.07
N PHE A 38 -3.66 -5.22 10.29
CA PHE A 38 -5.00 -5.35 9.72
C PHE A 38 -4.94 -5.51 8.20
N PHE A 39 -4.41 -4.51 7.47
CA PHE A 39 -4.32 -4.57 6.01
C PHE A 39 -3.44 -5.74 5.54
N MET A 40 -2.32 -5.99 6.22
CA MET A 40 -1.43 -7.11 5.86
C MET A 40 -2.10 -8.48 6.02
N PHE A 41 -2.92 -8.66 7.07
CA PHE A 41 -3.64 -9.91 7.33
C PHE A 41 -4.69 -10.16 6.25
N TYR A 42 -5.53 -9.16 5.93
CA TYR A 42 -6.54 -9.30 4.87
C TYR A 42 -5.92 -9.50 3.49
N ALA A 43 -4.84 -8.77 3.17
CA ALA A 43 -4.11 -8.96 1.92
C ALA A 43 -3.56 -10.38 1.80
N SER A 44 -2.95 -10.89 2.88
CA SER A 44 -2.41 -12.26 2.94
C SER A 44 -3.50 -13.31 2.85
N LEU A 45 -4.64 -13.10 3.53
CA LEU A 45 -5.80 -13.98 3.50
C LEU A 45 -6.38 -14.08 2.08
N PHE A 46 -6.64 -12.95 1.42
CA PHE A 46 -7.16 -12.94 0.05
C PHE A 46 -6.17 -13.54 -0.94
N PHE A 47 -4.87 -13.29 -0.76
CA PHE A 47 -3.85 -13.92 -1.59
C PHE A 47 -3.87 -15.44 -1.42
N CYS A 48 -3.87 -15.95 -0.18
CA CYS A 48 -3.95 -17.38 0.10
C CYS A 48 -5.21 -18.02 -0.49
N ILE A 49 -6.37 -17.37 -0.34
CA ILE A 49 -7.63 -17.83 -0.94
C ILE A 49 -7.51 -17.87 -2.47
N GLY A 50 -6.98 -16.82 -3.10
CA GLY A 50 -6.80 -16.75 -4.54
C GLY A 50 -5.92 -17.88 -5.08
N TRP A 51 -4.80 -18.16 -4.42
CA TRP A 51 -3.91 -19.27 -4.82
C TRP A 51 -4.49 -20.65 -4.51
N ALA A 52 -5.18 -20.82 -3.39
CA ALA A 52 -5.88 -22.07 -3.09
C ALA A 52 -6.96 -22.36 -4.15
N MET A 53 -7.77 -21.35 -4.49
CA MET A 53 -8.79 -21.46 -5.53
C MET A 53 -8.16 -21.70 -6.91
N ARG A 54 -7.00 -21.09 -7.20
CA ARG A 54 -6.25 -21.37 -8.43
C ARG A 54 -5.80 -22.84 -8.48
N ALA A 55 -5.31 -23.41 -7.39
CA ALA A 55 -4.91 -24.82 -7.32
C ALA A 55 -6.08 -25.78 -7.65
N ILE A 56 -7.30 -25.41 -7.25
CA ILE A 56 -8.52 -26.16 -7.54
C ILE A 56 -8.95 -25.93 -8.99
N SER A 57 -8.94 -24.68 -9.46
CA SER A 57 -9.34 -24.30 -10.82
C SER A 57 -8.46 -24.93 -11.90
N VAL A 58 -7.17 -25.15 -11.64
CA VAL A 58 -6.28 -25.88 -12.56
C VAL A 58 -6.65 -27.37 -12.68
N ARG A 59 -7.32 -27.95 -11.68
CA ARG A 59 -7.83 -29.33 -11.74
C ARG A 59 -9.22 -29.44 -12.37
N GLN A 60 -9.93 -28.32 -12.47
CA GLN A 60 -11.27 -28.22 -13.07
C GLN A 60 -11.30 -27.03 -14.05
N PRO A 61 -10.58 -27.13 -15.19
CA PRO A 61 -10.41 -26.03 -16.11
C PRO A 61 -11.73 -25.55 -16.72
N ASP A 62 -12.78 -26.37 -16.74
CA ASP A 62 -14.10 -26.04 -17.31
C ASP A 62 -14.93 -25.11 -16.42
N SER A 63 -14.51 -24.89 -15.17
CA SER A 63 -15.27 -24.09 -14.20
C SER A 63 -14.91 -22.60 -14.27
N LEU A 64 -15.67 -21.85 -15.08
CA LEU A 64 -15.60 -20.39 -15.15
C LEU A 64 -15.69 -19.71 -13.76
N PRO A 65 -16.58 -20.11 -12.82
CA PRO A 65 -16.66 -19.48 -11.51
C PRO A 65 -15.37 -19.62 -10.69
N LEU A 66 -14.73 -20.80 -10.72
CA LEU A 66 -13.48 -21.02 -9.98
C LEU A 66 -12.33 -20.20 -10.56
N TYR A 67 -12.26 -20.10 -11.89
CA TYR A 67 -11.29 -19.25 -12.58
C TYR A 67 -11.46 -17.77 -12.18
N MET A 68 -12.69 -17.26 -12.22
CA MET A 68 -13.00 -15.87 -11.85
C MET A 68 -12.64 -15.57 -10.40
N ILE A 69 -13.07 -16.43 -9.47
CA ILE A 69 -12.78 -16.29 -8.04
C ILE A 69 -11.26 -16.26 -7.82
N SER A 70 -10.51 -17.21 -8.41
CA SER A 70 -9.06 -17.26 -8.26
C SER A 70 -8.38 -15.98 -8.74
N THR A 71 -8.81 -15.45 -9.89
CA THR A 71 -8.22 -14.25 -10.52
C THR A 71 -8.51 -13.00 -9.69
N ILE A 72 -9.76 -12.82 -9.25
CA ILE A 72 -10.18 -11.67 -8.45
C ILE A 72 -9.40 -11.62 -7.13
N PHE A 73 -9.32 -12.72 -6.40
CA PHE A 73 -8.64 -12.75 -5.11
C PHE A 73 -7.13 -12.54 -5.21
N ILE A 74 -6.48 -13.05 -6.28
CA ILE A 74 -5.05 -12.79 -6.52
C ILE A 74 -4.83 -11.29 -6.82
N TYR A 75 -5.74 -10.66 -7.57
CA TYR A 75 -5.56 -9.26 -8.01
C TYR A 75 -5.94 -8.25 -6.93
N LEU A 76 -6.85 -8.63 -6.02
CA LEU A 76 -7.31 -7.78 -4.92
C LEU A 76 -6.28 -7.63 -3.78
N ALA A 77 -5.41 -8.61 -3.58
CA ALA A 77 -4.43 -8.57 -2.50
C ALA A 77 -3.42 -7.39 -2.59
N PRO A 78 -2.78 -7.10 -3.74
CA PRO A 78 -1.81 -6.01 -3.87
C PRO A 78 -2.32 -4.61 -3.53
N PRO A 79 -3.51 -4.16 -3.98
CA PRO A 79 -4.08 -2.88 -3.54
C PRO A 79 -4.19 -2.77 -2.01
N ILE A 80 -4.48 -3.88 -1.32
CA ILE A 80 -4.55 -3.91 0.14
C ILE A 80 -3.14 -3.87 0.76
N TYR A 81 -2.15 -4.48 0.11
CA TYR A 81 -0.75 -4.30 0.51
C TYR A 81 -0.31 -2.84 0.36
N SER A 82 -0.62 -2.17 -0.75
CA SER A 82 -0.38 -0.73 -0.92
C SER A 82 -1.05 0.09 0.18
N ALA A 83 -2.27 -0.27 0.63
CA ALA A 83 -2.92 0.39 1.76
C ALA A 83 -2.13 0.28 3.09
N ALA A 84 -1.44 -0.85 3.33
CA ALA A 84 -0.55 -1.00 4.49
C ALA A 84 0.69 -0.08 4.40
N GLU A 85 1.21 0.13 3.20
CA GLU A 85 2.26 1.09 2.90
C GLU A 85 1.82 2.53 3.14
N TYR A 86 0.64 2.89 2.64
CA TYR A 86 0.03 4.21 2.83
C TYR A 86 -0.16 4.50 4.32
N ASN A 87 -0.59 3.49 5.09
CA ASN A 87 -0.69 3.57 6.55
C ASN A 87 0.68 3.80 7.20
N THR A 88 1.72 3.08 6.75
CA THR A 88 3.09 3.23 7.27
C THR A 88 3.64 4.63 7.00
N LEU A 89 3.44 5.17 5.79
CA LEU A 89 3.81 6.55 5.47
C LEU A 89 3.04 7.56 6.31
N GLY A 90 1.73 7.38 6.48
CA GLY A 90 0.90 8.24 7.34
C GLY A 90 1.38 8.25 8.80
N ARG A 91 1.83 7.10 9.33
CA ARG A 91 2.43 7.04 10.68
C ARG A 91 3.82 7.69 10.72
N LEU A 92 4.62 7.53 9.68
CA LEU A 92 5.92 8.21 9.58
C LEU A 92 5.76 9.74 9.57
N MET A 93 4.73 10.26 8.88
CA MET A 93 4.43 11.69 8.89
C MET A 93 3.85 12.20 10.22
N HIS A 94 3.18 11.35 11.02
CA HIS A 94 2.82 11.70 12.40
C HIS A 94 4.06 11.83 13.28
N TYR A 95 5.01 10.93 13.10
CA TYR A 95 6.26 10.93 13.85
C TYR A 95 7.20 12.08 13.46
N LEU A 96 7.14 12.55 12.20
CA LEU A 96 7.92 13.69 11.68
C LEU A 96 7.00 14.83 11.20
N PRO A 97 6.25 15.48 12.10
CA PRO A 97 5.23 16.46 11.72
C PRO A 97 5.83 17.68 11.00
N MET A 98 7.07 18.06 11.31
CA MET A 98 7.80 19.19 10.71
C MET A 98 8.01 19.04 9.20
N HIS A 99 8.16 17.80 8.73
CA HIS A 99 8.46 17.50 7.33
C HIS A 99 7.24 17.01 6.54
N SER A 100 6.10 16.82 7.22
CA SER A 100 4.84 16.37 6.62
C SER A 100 4.39 17.29 5.47
N ILE A 101 4.09 16.68 4.31
CA ILE A 101 3.66 17.41 3.11
C ILE A 101 2.15 17.64 3.18
N ILE A 102 1.42 16.56 3.49
CA ILE A 102 -0.04 16.51 3.62
C ILE A 102 -0.39 16.12 5.06
N ASN A 103 -1.62 16.39 5.49
CA ASN A 103 -2.13 15.92 6.77
C ASN A 103 -1.95 14.38 6.88
N PRO A 104 -1.17 13.89 7.87
CA PRO A 104 -0.81 12.48 7.99
C PRO A 104 -2.00 11.52 8.09
N ASN A 105 -3.12 11.99 8.67
CA ASN A 105 -4.34 11.20 8.77
C ASN A 105 -5.03 11.01 7.42
N ARG A 106 -4.83 11.92 6.47
CA ARG A 106 -5.55 11.94 5.19
C ARG A 106 -4.85 11.17 4.10
N VAL A 107 -3.52 11.07 4.16
CA VAL A 107 -2.70 10.33 3.19
C VAL A 107 -3.28 8.94 2.97
N VAL A 108 -3.56 8.20 4.05
CA VAL A 108 -4.12 6.85 3.97
C VAL A 108 -5.46 6.84 3.24
N TYR A 109 -6.41 7.71 3.63
CA TYR A 109 -7.75 7.73 3.04
C TYR A 109 -7.73 8.13 1.56
N ILE A 110 -6.93 9.12 1.18
CA ILE A 110 -6.83 9.60 -0.21
C ILE A 110 -6.29 8.47 -1.10
N PHE A 111 -5.16 7.86 -0.72
CA PHE A 111 -4.55 6.83 -1.54
C PHE A 111 -5.37 5.54 -1.57
N VAL A 112 -6.02 5.16 -0.46
CA VAL A 112 -6.95 4.02 -0.45
C VAL A 112 -8.17 4.28 -1.32
N PHE A 113 -8.72 5.50 -1.31
CA PHE A 113 -9.84 5.87 -2.18
C PHE A 113 -9.43 5.84 -3.66
N LEU A 114 -8.30 6.45 -4.01
CA LEU A 114 -7.77 6.42 -5.37
C LEU A 114 -7.51 4.98 -5.84
N GLY A 115 -6.91 4.15 -4.99
CA GLY A 115 -6.72 2.72 -5.26
C GLY A 115 -8.04 1.97 -5.44
N SER A 116 -9.06 2.25 -4.62
CA SER A 116 -10.38 1.63 -4.79
C SER A 116 -11.06 2.03 -6.10
N LEU A 117 -10.87 3.27 -6.55
CA LEU A 117 -11.42 3.75 -7.81
C LEU A 117 -10.77 3.01 -8.99
N VAL A 118 -9.45 2.81 -8.94
CA VAL A 118 -8.72 2.00 -9.91
C VAL A 118 -9.26 0.57 -9.93
N GLU A 119 -9.40 -0.07 -8.77
CA GLU A 119 -9.91 -1.46 -8.71
C GLU A 119 -11.34 -1.59 -9.23
N ILE A 120 -12.20 -0.58 -9.01
CA ILE A 120 -13.54 -0.55 -9.59
C ILE A 120 -13.46 -0.48 -11.13
N LEU A 121 -12.59 0.36 -11.68
CA LEU A 121 -12.39 0.45 -13.14
C LEU A 121 -11.86 -0.88 -13.72
N THR A 122 -10.91 -1.52 -13.04
CA THR A 122 -10.40 -2.84 -13.42
C THR A 122 -11.50 -3.89 -13.40
N ALA A 123 -12.34 -3.92 -12.35
CA ALA A 123 -13.45 -4.85 -12.23
C ALA A 123 -14.52 -4.64 -13.32
N ILE A 124 -14.84 -3.39 -13.64
CA ILE A 124 -15.75 -3.04 -14.75
C ILE A 124 -15.16 -3.53 -16.07
N GLY A 125 -13.89 -3.20 -16.35
CA GLY A 125 -13.22 -3.62 -17.58
C GLY A 125 -13.19 -5.14 -17.76
N ALA A 126 -12.80 -5.88 -16.71
CA ALA A 126 -12.80 -7.34 -16.72
C ALA A 126 -14.21 -7.93 -16.94
N SER A 127 -15.23 -7.36 -16.29
CA SER A 127 -16.63 -7.80 -16.44
C SER A 127 -17.15 -7.59 -17.86
N TRP A 128 -16.79 -6.47 -18.49
CA TRP A 128 -17.18 -6.16 -19.86
C TRP A 128 -16.53 -7.10 -20.88
N ILE A 129 -15.26 -7.45 -20.69
CA ILE A 129 -14.60 -8.45 -21.55
C ILE A 129 -15.25 -9.82 -21.39
N ALA A 130 -15.55 -10.24 -20.16
CA ALA A 130 -16.22 -11.53 -19.92
C ALA A 130 -17.61 -11.59 -20.57
N ALA A 131 -18.40 -10.51 -20.48
CA ALA A 131 -19.71 -10.42 -21.10
C ALA A 131 -19.65 -10.35 -22.64
N GLY A 132 -18.63 -9.69 -23.19
CA GLY A 132 -18.41 -9.57 -24.63
C GLY A 132 -18.04 -10.91 -25.29
N ASN A 133 -17.19 -11.71 -24.63
CA ASN A 133 -16.81 -13.05 -25.12
C ASN A 133 -18.00 -14.00 -25.23
N GLY A 134 -18.96 -13.94 -24.30
CA GLY A 134 -20.16 -14.79 -24.33
C GLY A 134 -21.17 -14.43 -25.43
N ARG A 135 -21.09 -13.21 -26.00
CA ARG A 135 -22.05 -12.70 -27.00
C ARG A 135 -21.42 -12.30 -28.34
N GLN A 136 -20.11 -12.50 -28.52
CA GLN A 136 -19.33 -11.99 -29.66
C GLN A 136 -19.53 -10.47 -29.90
N ASP A 137 -19.70 -9.72 -28.81
CA ASP A 137 -19.93 -8.27 -28.85
C ASP A 137 -18.58 -7.52 -28.84
N LYS A 138 -18.13 -7.10 -30.02
CA LYS A 138 -16.84 -6.44 -30.23
C LYS A 138 -16.75 -5.10 -29.50
N ASP A 139 -17.84 -4.37 -29.40
CA ASP A 139 -17.86 -3.04 -28.76
C ASP A 139 -17.64 -3.16 -27.25
N ARG A 140 -18.23 -4.19 -26.64
CA ARG A 140 -18.02 -4.49 -25.21
C ARG A 140 -16.60 -4.97 -24.92
N LEU A 141 -16.01 -5.77 -25.81
CA LEU A 141 -14.62 -6.23 -25.67
C LEU A 141 -13.64 -5.05 -25.71
N SER A 142 -13.77 -4.18 -26.71
CA SER A 142 -12.93 -2.99 -26.88
C SER A 142 -13.08 -2.01 -25.70
N SER A 143 -14.33 -1.74 -25.28
CA SER A 143 -14.60 -0.88 -24.13
C SER A 143 -14.01 -1.46 -22.85
N GLY A 144 -14.14 -2.77 -22.62
CA GLY A 144 -13.58 -3.44 -21.44
C GLY A 144 -12.05 -3.40 -21.39
N ALA A 145 -11.39 -3.60 -22.53
CA ALA A 145 -9.93 -3.47 -22.65
C ALA A 145 -9.47 -2.03 -22.39
N THR A 146 -10.22 -1.05 -22.88
CA THR A 146 -9.95 0.38 -22.65
C THR A 146 -10.07 0.73 -21.15
N PHE A 147 -11.11 0.27 -20.46
CA PHE A 147 -11.25 0.49 -19.02
C PHE A 147 -10.10 -0.11 -18.21
N MET A 148 -9.64 -1.32 -18.55
CA MET A 148 -8.48 -1.91 -17.88
C MET A 148 -7.19 -1.15 -18.18
N ALA A 149 -6.99 -0.69 -19.41
CA ALA A 149 -5.82 0.12 -19.76
C ALA A 149 -5.79 1.44 -18.97
N ILE A 150 -6.92 2.14 -18.87
CA ILE A 150 -7.06 3.36 -18.06
C ILE A 150 -6.75 3.07 -16.59
N ALA A 151 -7.32 1.99 -16.05
CA ALA A 151 -7.11 1.60 -14.66
C ALA A 151 -5.63 1.37 -14.35
N VAL A 152 -4.92 0.62 -15.19
CA VAL A 152 -3.50 0.31 -14.95
C VAL A 152 -2.60 1.54 -15.09
N ILE A 153 -2.87 2.43 -16.04
CA ILE A 153 -2.14 3.71 -16.16
C ILE A 153 -2.35 4.56 -14.90
N LEU A 154 -3.60 4.64 -14.42
CA LEU A 154 -3.93 5.37 -13.20
C LEU A 154 -3.26 4.75 -11.97
N GLN A 155 -3.24 3.42 -11.85
CA GLN A 155 -2.51 2.71 -10.79
C GLN A 155 -1.03 3.07 -10.78
N GLY A 156 -0.38 3.02 -11.95
CA GLY A 156 1.03 3.39 -12.09
C GLY A 156 1.29 4.85 -11.71
N ALA A 157 0.42 5.77 -12.13
CA ALA A 157 0.53 7.18 -11.77
C ALA A 157 0.39 7.42 -10.24
N ILE A 158 -0.53 6.72 -9.58
CA ILE A 158 -0.71 6.78 -8.13
C ILE A 158 0.54 6.27 -7.40
N GLU A 159 1.09 5.14 -7.84
CA GLU A 159 2.29 4.53 -7.23
C GLU A 159 3.53 5.42 -7.42
N ILE A 160 3.73 5.99 -8.61
CA ILE A 160 4.80 6.96 -8.86
C ILE A 160 4.62 8.21 -7.97
N GLY A 161 3.38 8.69 -7.83
CA GLY A 161 3.05 9.80 -6.94
C GLY A 161 3.36 9.48 -5.46
N PHE A 162 3.09 8.26 -5.02
CA PHE A 162 3.44 7.79 -3.68
C PHE A 162 4.96 7.75 -3.47
N ILE A 163 5.72 7.15 -4.40
CA ILE A 163 7.19 7.11 -4.35
C ILE A 163 7.78 8.53 -4.34
N ALA A 164 7.24 9.44 -5.14
CA ALA A 164 7.65 10.84 -5.15
C ALA A 164 7.41 11.51 -3.79
N MET A 165 6.27 11.23 -3.14
CA MET A 165 5.96 11.75 -1.81
C MET A 165 6.94 11.23 -0.74
N VAL A 166 7.26 9.93 -0.77
CA VAL A 166 8.30 9.33 0.08
C VAL A 166 9.66 9.99 -0.19
N GLY A 167 10.00 10.21 -1.45
CA GLY A 167 11.22 10.90 -1.88
C GLY A 167 11.34 12.33 -1.37
N ILE A 168 10.27 13.12 -1.45
CA ILE A 168 10.26 14.50 -0.93
C ILE A 168 10.40 14.49 0.59
N LEU A 169 9.69 13.61 1.29
CA LEU A 169 9.79 13.48 2.75
C LEU A 169 11.21 13.10 3.17
N HIS A 170 11.82 12.11 2.49
CA HIS A 170 13.19 11.68 2.74
C HIS A 170 14.20 12.81 2.50
N ARG A 171 14.09 13.54 1.37
CA ARG A 171 14.96 14.68 1.06
C ARG A 171 14.86 15.79 2.12
N ARG A 172 13.65 16.09 2.60
CA ARG A 172 13.43 17.07 3.67
C ARG A 172 14.08 16.63 4.97
N CYS A 173 13.91 15.38 5.38
CA CYS A 173 14.53 14.84 6.60
C CYS A 173 16.06 14.78 6.50
N ALA A 174 16.59 14.42 5.32
CA ALA A 174 18.03 14.41 5.05
C ALA A 174 18.64 15.81 5.16
N LYS A 175 17.99 16.82 4.57
CA LYS A 175 18.45 18.22 4.65
C LYS A 175 18.46 18.76 6.09
N ALA A 176 17.54 18.29 6.93
CA ALA A 176 17.46 18.66 8.33
C ALA A 176 18.33 17.82 9.27
N ASN A 177 19.11 16.85 8.75
CA ASN A 177 19.87 15.87 9.55
C ASN A 177 19.02 15.08 10.57
N MET A 178 17.73 14.90 10.30
CA MET A 178 16.78 14.17 11.15
C MET A 178 16.49 12.76 10.59
N LEU A 179 17.55 11.98 10.40
CA LEU A 179 17.46 10.59 9.94
C LEU A 179 18.02 9.61 10.98
N PRO A 180 17.37 9.48 12.15
CA PRO A 180 17.75 8.45 13.10
C PRO A 180 17.60 7.04 12.47
N PRO A 181 18.27 6.01 13.02
CA PRO A 181 18.31 4.67 12.43
C PRO A 181 16.94 4.04 12.18
N ASN A 182 15.96 4.32 13.04
CA ASN A 182 14.57 3.86 12.90
C ASN A 182 13.90 4.47 11.65
N VAL A 183 14.02 5.78 11.45
CA VAL A 183 13.47 6.51 10.29
C VAL A 183 14.16 6.08 9.00
N LYS A 184 15.49 5.95 9.02
CA LYS A 184 16.26 5.47 7.87
C LYS A 184 15.81 4.07 7.43
N THR A 185 15.62 3.17 8.39
CA THR A 185 15.15 1.80 8.14
C THR A 185 13.73 1.78 7.55
N LEU A 186 12.84 2.67 8.01
CA LEU A 186 11.50 2.82 7.45
C LEU A 186 11.52 3.35 6.01
N PHE A 187 12.41 4.29 5.68
CA PHE A 187 12.56 4.73 4.29
C PHE A 187 13.07 3.62 3.39
N ILE A 188 14.07 2.83 3.82
CA ILE A 188 14.55 1.66 3.08
C ILE A 188 13.41 0.67 2.86
N MET A 189 12.60 0.45 3.88
CA MET A 189 11.42 -0.41 3.79
C MET A 189 10.43 0.11 2.74
N LEU A 190 10.01 1.37 2.85
CA LEU A 190 9.08 1.99 1.90
C LEU A 190 9.61 1.96 0.46
N TYR A 191 10.90 2.24 0.23
CA TYR A 191 11.46 2.15 -1.13
C TYR A 191 11.50 0.72 -1.66
N GLY A 192 11.90 -0.25 -0.82
CA GLY A 192 11.96 -1.64 -1.22
C GLY A 192 10.57 -2.19 -1.56
N THR A 193 9.58 -1.90 -0.73
CA THR A 193 8.22 -2.39 -0.91
C THR A 193 7.50 -1.68 -2.08
N SER A 194 7.68 -0.37 -2.27
CA SER A 194 7.15 0.35 -3.44
C SER A 194 7.81 -0.09 -4.75
N MET A 195 9.10 -0.46 -4.73
CA MET A 195 9.76 -1.00 -5.93
C MET A 195 9.14 -2.33 -6.37
N LEU A 196 8.77 -3.19 -5.42
CA LEU A 196 8.09 -4.46 -5.73
C LEU A 196 6.69 -4.24 -6.32
N ILE A 197 5.93 -3.26 -5.79
CA ILE A 197 4.63 -2.88 -6.34
C ILE A 197 4.80 -2.26 -7.73
N LEU A 198 5.81 -1.42 -7.94
CA LEU A 198 6.07 -0.80 -9.24
C LEU A 198 6.39 -1.83 -10.33
N ILE A 199 7.23 -2.83 -10.03
CA ILE A 199 7.52 -3.95 -10.94
C ILE A 199 6.22 -4.65 -11.37
N ARG A 200 5.35 -4.93 -10.40
CA ARG A 200 4.03 -5.51 -10.66
C ARG A 200 3.15 -4.60 -11.52
N CYS A 201 3.08 -3.30 -11.23
CA CYS A 201 2.31 -2.34 -12.03
C CYS A 201 2.79 -2.30 -13.50
N VAL A 202 4.10 -2.36 -13.73
CA VAL A 202 4.68 -2.44 -15.09
C VAL A 202 4.27 -3.74 -15.78
N PHE A 203 4.37 -4.89 -15.10
CA PHE A 203 3.93 -6.16 -15.66
C PHE A 203 2.43 -6.15 -16.02
N ARG A 204 1.59 -5.64 -15.11
CA ARG A 204 0.15 -5.45 -15.33
C ARG A 204 -0.14 -4.56 -16.52
N ALA A 205 0.65 -3.52 -16.72
CA ALA A 205 0.52 -2.62 -17.86
C ALA A 205 0.79 -3.38 -19.16
N VAL A 206 1.93 -4.07 -19.25
CA VAL A 206 2.30 -4.89 -20.41
C VAL A 206 1.21 -5.92 -20.71
N GLU A 207 0.75 -6.68 -19.71
CA GLU A 207 -0.29 -7.70 -19.88
C GLU A 207 -1.60 -7.11 -20.42
N THR A 208 -1.98 -5.92 -19.93
CA THR A 208 -3.21 -5.24 -20.33
C THR A 208 -3.12 -4.66 -21.74
N PHE A 209 -1.97 -4.09 -22.11
CA PHE A 209 -1.74 -3.59 -23.47
C PHE A 209 -1.68 -4.71 -24.49
N GLU A 210 -0.98 -5.82 -24.19
CA GLU A 210 -0.99 -7.00 -25.05
C GLU A 210 -2.41 -7.56 -25.23
N LEU A 211 -3.19 -7.62 -24.14
CA LEU A 211 -4.60 -8.05 -24.22
C LEU A 211 -5.42 -7.13 -25.12
N ARG A 212 -5.23 -5.81 -25.00
CA ARG A 212 -5.93 -4.84 -25.85
C ARG A 212 -5.55 -5.01 -27.31
N ASP A 213 -4.27 -5.16 -27.62
CA ASP A 213 -3.77 -5.34 -28.99
C ASP A 213 -4.32 -6.62 -29.64
N ILE A 214 -4.40 -7.72 -28.88
CA ILE A 214 -4.99 -8.98 -29.35
C ILE A 214 -6.49 -8.81 -29.65
N LEU A 215 -7.23 -8.08 -28.81
CA LEU A 215 -8.67 -7.84 -29.02
C LEU A 215 -8.94 -6.89 -30.20
N GLU A 216 -8.08 -5.90 -30.43
CA GLU A 216 -8.22 -4.95 -31.53
C GLU A 216 -7.80 -5.55 -32.88
N SER A 217 -6.69 -6.29 -32.93
CA SER A 217 -6.18 -6.91 -34.16
C SER A 217 -6.93 -8.16 -34.57
N GLY A 218 -7.51 -8.90 -33.60
CA GLY A 218 -8.10 -10.21 -33.84
C GLY A 218 -7.08 -11.30 -34.24
N GLU A 219 -5.79 -10.96 -34.29
CA GLU A 219 -4.70 -11.90 -34.52
C GLU A 219 -4.22 -12.49 -33.19
N ASP A 220 -4.17 -13.82 -33.14
CA ASP A 220 -3.75 -14.52 -31.95
C ASP A 220 -2.22 -14.49 -31.85
N ASN A 221 -1.66 -13.53 -31.10
CA ASN A 221 -0.22 -13.41 -30.91
C ASN A 221 0.29 -14.62 -30.09
N SER A 222 0.92 -15.60 -30.76
CA SER A 222 1.42 -16.84 -30.13
C SER A 222 2.48 -16.60 -29.06
N ASN A 223 3.16 -15.44 -29.10
CA ASN A 223 4.21 -15.07 -28.15
C ASN A 223 3.75 -14.16 -27.00
N ALA A 224 2.46 -13.86 -26.88
CA ALA A 224 1.95 -13.02 -25.80
C ALA A 224 2.35 -13.55 -24.41
N LEU A 225 2.76 -12.66 -23.50
CA LEU A 225 3.18 -13.04 -22.15
C LEU A 225 2.07 -13.80 -21.42
N MET A 226 0.81 -13.47 -21.69
CA MET A 226 -0.35 -14.16 -21.13
C MET A 226 -0.44 -15.65 -21.48
N LYS A 227 0.19 -16.09 -22.57
CA LYS A 227 0.19 -17.51 -22.99
C LYS A 227 1.24 -18.36 -22.28
N ARG A 228 2.07 -17.75 -21.44
CA ARG A 228 3.07 -18.46 -20.64
C ARG A 228 2.70 -18.33 -19.17
N GLU A 229 2.85 -19.44 -18.44
CA GLU A 229 2.57 -19.44 -17.01
C GLU A 229 3.65 -18.72 -16.19
N TRP A 230 4.93 -18.87 -16.60
CA TRP A 230 6.06 -18.40 -15.79
C TRP A 230 6.08 -16.88 -15.50
N PRO A 231 5.70 -15.95 -16.41
CA PRO A 231 5.71 -14.52 -16.11
C PRO A 231 4.75 -14.17 -14.99
N PHE A 232 3.59 -14.84 -14.94
CA PHE A 232 2.63 -14.67 -13.87
C PHE A 232 3.23 -15.01 -12.51
N TYR A 233 3.89 -16.15 -12.36
CA TYR A 233 4.51 -16.48 -11.06
C TYR A 233 5.65 -15.53 -10.71
N VAL A 234 6.52 -15.20 -11.66
CA VAL A 234 7.72 -14.40 -11.40
C VAL A 234 7.41 -12.93 -11.17
N LEU A 235 6.43 -12.36 -11.88
CA LEU A 235 6.16 -10.92 -11.88
C LEU A 235 4.89 -10.54 -11.10
N GLU A 236 4.04 -11.51 -10.74
CA GLU A 236 2.89 -11.28 -9.86
C GLU A 236 3.03 -11.95 -8.50
N ALA A 237 3.38 -13.24 -8.47
CA ALA A 237 3.40 -14.00 -7.22
C ALA A 237 4.62 -13.65 -6.36
N ILE A 238 5.81 -13.67 -6.96
CA ILE A 238 7.08 -13.42 -6.25
C ILE A 238 7.13 -12.01 -5.65
N PRO A 239 6.78 -10.91 -6.36
CA PRO A 239 6.87 -9.58 -5.77
C PRO A 239 5.95 -9.42 -4.57
N VAL A 240 4.74 -10.00 -4.61
CA VAL A 240 3.80 -9.99 -3.48
C VAL A 240 4.32 -10.84 -2.32
N ALA A 241 4.89 -12.01 -2.58
CA ALA A 241 5.50 -12.83 -1.53
C ALA A 241 6.70 -12.14 -0.88
N LEU A 242 7.60 -11.58 -1.68
CA LEU A 242 8.75 -10.80 -1.20
C LEU A 242 8.31 -9.59 -0.39
N TYR A 243 7.26 -8.90 -0.84
CA TYR A 243 6.65 -7.78 -0.13
C TYR A 243 6.21 -8.19 1.28
N THR A 244 5.46 -9.29 1.39
CA THR A 244 4.98 -9.80 2.68
C THR A 244 6.13 -10.15 3.61
N TYR A 245 7.17 -10.82 3.10
CA TYR A 245 8.36 -11.13 3.91
C TYR A 245 9.12 -9.88 4.33
N TRP A 246 9.28 -8.92 3.41
CA TRP A 246 9.99 -7.68 3.70
C TRP A 246 9.33 -6.91 4.85
N LEU A 247 8.00 -6.79 4.83
CA LEU A 247 7.24 -6.18 5.93
C LEU A 247 7.26 -7.00 7.23
N ASN A 248 7.36 -8.33 7.15
CA ASN A 248 7.51 -9.16 8.35
C ASN A 248 8.90 -8.98 9.00
N ILE A 249 9.96 -8.85 8.19
CA ILE A 249 11.33 -8.62 8.67
C ILE A 249 11.45 -7.21 9.24
N ILE A 250 11.03 -6.21 8.47
CA ILE A 250 11.08 -4.78 8.84
C ILE A 250 9.67 -4.32 9.23
N HIS A 251 9.14 -4.88 10.31
CA HIS A 251 7.79 -4.54 10.75
C HIS A 251 7.72 -3.08 11.24
N PRO A 252 6.87 -2.21 10.66
CA PRO A 252 6.88 -0.78 10.98
C PRO A 252 6.44 -0.50 12.43
N GLY A 253 5.71 -1.42 13.05
CA GLY A 253 5.42 -1.37 14.48
C GLY A 253 6.63 -1.62 15.40
N ARG A 254 7.82 -1.95 14.89
CA ARG A 254 9.06 -2.00 15.68
C ARG A 254 9.78 -0.65 15.72
N TYR A 255 9.58 0.18 14.68
CA TYR A 255 10.33 1.42 14.48
C TYR A 255 9.51 2.69 14.74
N LEU A 256 8.18 2.56 14.78
CA LEU A 256 7.26 3.66 15.07
C LEU A 256 6.45 3.41 16.35
N PRO A 257 6.22 4.45 17.16
CA PRO A 257 5.40 4.36 18.37
C PRO A 257 3.94 4.02 18.07
N HIS A 258 3.29 3.31 18.99
CA HIS A 258 1.86 2.99 18.88
C HIS A 258 0.99 4.25 18.95
N ASP A 259 1.33 5.19 19.82
CA ASP A 259 0.62 6.45 19.96
C ASP A 259 1.07 7.44 18.87
N GLN A 260 0.11 7.92 18.08
CA GLN A 260 0.35 8.87 16.98
C GLN A 260 0.67 10.29 17.49
N ARG A 261 0.52 10.54 18.79
CA ARG A 261 0.89 11.81 19.44
C ARG A 261 2.39 11.92 19.70
N GLN A 262 3.11 10.80 19.70
CA GLN A 262 4.55 10.77 19.90
C GLN A 262 5.25 11.19 18.60
N TYR A 263 6.04 12.27 18.66
CA TYR A 263 6.78 12.81 17.53
C TYR A 263 8.25 13.04 17.87
N LEU A 264 9.10 13.04 16.84
CA LEU A 264 10.53 13.32 16.95
C LEU A 264 10.78 14.82 17.00
N ASP A 265 11.58 15.28 17.97
CA ASP A 265 11.97 16.67 18.10
C ASP A 265 13.10 17.07 17.13
N PHE A 266 13.41 18.36 17.05
CA PHE A 266 14.37 18.91 16.09
C PHE A 266 15.81 18.40 16.31
N ASP A 267 16.11 17.87 17.49
CA ASP A 267 17.40 17.28 17.82
C ASP A 267 17.65 15.91 17.17
N GLY A 268 16.62 15.31 16.57
CA GLY A 268 16.67 13.98 15.97
C GLY A 268 16.89 12.84 16.98
N LYS A 269 16.76 13.10 18.29
CA LYS A 269 17.10 12.17 19.38
C LYS A 269 16.04 12.10 20.48
N THR A 270 15.34 13.18 20.79
CA THR A 270 14.27 13.19 21.80
C THR A 270 12.92 13.03 21.14
N GLU A 271 12.04 12.31 21.82
CA GLU A 271 10.68 12.10 21.38
C GLU A 271 9.73 12.73 22.39
N ARG A 272 8.78 13.50 21.89
CA ARG A 272 7.84 14.27 22.71
C ARG A 272 6.40 13.85 22.43
N MET A 273 5.55 14.01 23.44
CA MET A 273 4.10 13.78 23.34
C MET A 273 3.38 15.09 23.03
N GLY A 274 3.02 15.28 21.77
CA GLY A 274 2.24 16.41 21.31
C GLY A 274 0.74 16.23 21.55
N PRO A 275 -0.08 17.24 21.21
CA PRO A 275 -1.53 17.13 21.25
C PRO A 275 -2.08 16.22 20.12
N GLY A 276 -1.20 15.72 19.24
CA GLY A 276 -1.55 15.07 17.98
C GLY A 276 -1.95 16.09 16.92
N TRP A 277 -2.25 15.60 15.71
CA TRP A 277 -2.84 16.44 14.68
C TRP A 277 -4.28 16.79 15.07
N LEU A 278 -4.48 17.97 15.66
CA LEU A 278 -5.80 18.50 16.05
C LEU A 278 -6.69 18.69 14.81
N HIS A 279 -7.74 17.89 14.67
CA HIS A 279 -8.83 18.14 13.72
C HIS A 279 -9.91 18.97 14.42
N LYS A 280 -9.84 20.30 14.34
CA LYS A 280 -10.99 21.14 14.66
C LYS A 280 -11.92 21.20 13.44
N ARG A 281 -12.69 20.12 13.20
CA ARG A 281 -13.75 20.13 12.18
C ARG A 281 -15.11 19.87 12.81
N HIS A 282 -16.08 20.72 12.48
CA HIS A 282 -17.47 20.50 12.80
C HIS A 282 -18.01 19.33 11.97
N TRP A 283 -18.86 18.48 12.57
CA TRP A 283 -19.32 17.20 12.00
C TRP A 283 -19.89 17.30 10.58
N VAL A 284 -20.51 18.44 10.23
CA VAL A 284 -21.12 18.72 8.92
C VAL A 284 -20.08 18.70 7.77
N MET A 285 -18.84 19.13 8.02
CA MET A 285 -17.80 19.09 6.99
C MET A 285 -17.31 17.67 6.66
N TYR A 286 -17.52 16.69 7.56
CA TYR A 286 -17.20 15.28 7.25
C TYR A 286 -18.21 14.66 6.28
N VAL A 287 -19.43 15.18 6.23
CA VAL A 287 -20.47 14.73 5.28
C VAL A 287 -20.33 15.43 3.95
N ALA A 288 -20.08 16.74 3.96
CA ALA A 288 -19.97 17.54 2.74
C ALA A 288 -18.67 17.30 1.97
N ASP A 289 -17.57 17.03 2.68
CA ASP A 289 -16.26 16.80 2.08
C ASP A 289 -15.51 15.70 2.85
N PRO A 290 -15.87 14.42 2.61
CA PRO A 290 -15.31 13.27 3.33
C PRO A 290 -13.79 13.11 3.12
N PHE A 291 -13.25 13.67 2.04
CA PHE A 291 -11.82 13.61 1.69
C PHE A 291 -11.07 14.92 1.96
N ASP A 292 -11.77 15.98 2.34
CA ASP A 292 -11.26 17.32 2.58
C ASP A 292 -10.49 17.93 1.39
N PHE A 293 -11.09 17.91 0.19
CA PHE A 293 -10.56 18.61 -0.97
C PHE A 293 -10.50 20.13 -0.74
N ILE A 294 -11.44 20.72 0.01
CA ILE A 294 -11.51 22.16 0.25
C ILE A 294 -10.41 22.63 1.21
N GLY A 295 -10.14 21.88 2.28
CA GLY A 295 -9.05 22.12 3.23
C GLY A 295 -7.68 21.62 2.74
N MET A 296 -7.63 20.88 1.64
CA MET A 296 -6.37 20.63 0.92
C MET A 296 -5.87 21.91 0.23
N PHE A 297 -6.77 22.74 -0.29
CA PHE A 297 -6.45 24.05 -0.87
C PHE A 297 -6.42 25.18 0.17
N SER A 298 -7.28 25.11 1.19
CA SER A 298 -7.24 26.01 2.34
C SER A 298 -6.29 25.47 3.40
N MET A 299 -5.01 25.82 3.28
CA MET A 299 -3.97 25.61 4.30
C MET A 299 -4.26 26.45 5.55
N GLU A 300 -5.39 26.22 6.21
CA GLU A 300 -5.69 26.88 7.48
C GLU A 300 -4.67 26.40 8.53
N LYS A 301 -4.03 27.38 9.18
CA LYS A 301 -2.74 27.28 9.85
C LYS A 301 -2.62 26.02 10.71
N ARG A 302 -1.71 25.13 10.29
CA ARG A 302 -1.17 24.06 11.14
C ARG A 302 -0.77 24.71 12.46
N ASP A 303 -1.39 24.33 13.57
CA ASP A 303 -0.81 24.68 14.86
C ASP A 303 0.51 23.92 14.95
N ALA A 304 1.61 24.64 14.74
CA ALA A 304 2.94 24.10 14.69
C ALA A 304 3.40 23.82 16.13
N TYR A 305 2.70 22.91 16.81
CA TYR A 305 2.95 22.53 18.20
C TYR A 305 4.40 22.06 18.40
N TYR A 306 5.00 21.47 17.36
CA TYR A 306 6.40 21.08 17.33
C TYR A 306 7.39 22.25 17.47
N LEU A 307 7.00 23.51 17.16
CA LEU A 307 7.82 24.70 17.41
C LEU A 307 7.84 25.12 18.89
N ARG A 308 6.99 24.53 19.73
CA ARG A 308 6.90 24.79 21.17
C ARG A 308 7.28 23.54 21.96
N PRO A 309 8.52 23.03 21.81
CA PRO A 309 8.93 21.76 22.42
C PRO A 309 8.85 21.76 23.95
N HIS A 310 8.99 22.94 24.59
CA HIS A 310 8.90 23.13 26.03
C HIS A 310 7.51 22.88 26.62
N GLU A 311 6.44 22.95 25.81
CA GLU A 311 5.07 22.68 26.26
C GLU A 311 4.77 21.18 26.36
N TRP A 312 5.60 20.33 25.75
CA TRP A 312 5.32 18.90 25.53
C TRP A 312 6.26 17.99 26.31
N LEU A 313 5.70 16.92 26.87
CA LEU A 313 6.40 15.95 27.72
C LEU A 313 7.41 15.13 26.92
N GLU A 314 8.57 14.88 27.51
CA GLU A 314 9.56 13.97 26.95
C GLU A 314 9.21 12.52 27.29
N THR A 315 9.47 11.63 26.33
CA THR A 315 9.18 10.19 26.47
C THR A 315 10.47 9.42 26.72
N GLU A 316 10.51 8.65 27.80
CA GLU A 316 11.65 7.75 28.08
C GLU A 316 11.74 6.59 27.07
N ASN A 317 10.60 6.22 26.48
CA ASN A 317 10.47 5.17 25.47
C ASN A 317 10.82 5.67 24.05
N CYS A 318 12.09 6.05 23.85
CA CYS A 318 12.55 6.69 22.60
C CYS A 318 12.93 5.67 21.50
N PHE A 319 12.20 5.65 20.39
CA PHE A 319 12.47 4.82 19.22
C PHE A 319 13.70 5.29 18.42
N ALA A 320 13.96 6.60 18.34
CA ALA A 320 15.12 7.16 17.64
C ALA A 320 16.45 6.70 18.23
N GLN A 321 16.49 6.47 19.55
CA GLN A 321 17.67 5.96 20.27
C GLN A 321 17.73 4.43 20.33
N GLY A 322 16.78 3.71 19.73
CA GLY A 322 16.70 2.25 19.78
C GLY A 322 16.28 1.66 21.12
N LYS A 323 15.87 2.50 22.08
CA LYS A 323 15.34 2.09 23.40
C LYS A 323 13.83 1.83 23.37
N GLY A 324 13.16 2.28 22.29
CA GLY A 324 11.72 2.21 22.08
C GLY A 324 11.18 0.78 21.95
N SER A 325 10.11 0.47 22.68
CA SER A 325 9.34 -0.77 22.52
C SER A 325 7.85 -0.53 22.68
N ASN A 326 7.05 -1.13 21.79
CA ASN A 326 5.58 -1.11 21.87
C ASN A 326 5.01 -2.19 22.80
N ALA A 327 5.85 -2.98 23.49
CA ALA A 327 5.41 -4.03 24.42
C ALA A 327 5.06 -3.49 25.83
N LYS A 328 5.51 -2.29 26.18
CA LYS A 328 5.24 -1.64 27.47
C LYS A 328 4.81 -0.19 27.22
N PRO A 329 3.80 0.35 27.92
CA PRO A 329 3.47 1.76 27.82
C PRO A 329 4.67 2.61 28.30
N GLY A 330 5.02 3.65 27.53
CA GLY A 330 6.11 4.55 27.86
C GLY A 330 5.82 5.34 29.14
N LYS A 331 6.87 5.59 29.94
CA LYS A 331 6.82 6.57 31.03
C LYS A 331 7.10 7.96 30.46
N TYR A 332 6.46 8.97 31.05
CA TYR A 332 6.53 10.35 30.60
C TYR A 332 7.11 11.23 31.70
N THR A 333 8.06 12.09 31.33
CA THR A 333 8.72 13.00 32.28
C THR A 333 8.36 14.43 31.90
N ARG A 334 7.86 15.21 32.86
CA ARG A 334 7.68 16.66 32.69
C ARG A 334 9.05 17.30 32.64
N VAL A 335 9.26 18.21 31.69
CA VAL A 335 10.40 19.12 31.71
C VAL A 335 10.37 19.86 33.05
N SER A 336 11.37 19.64 33.91
CA SER A 336 11.51 20.39 35.15
C SER A 336 11.79 21.85 34.78
N LYS A 337 11.03 22.76 35.39
CA LYS A 337 11.15 24.21 35.20
C LYS A 337 12.48 24.80 35.73
N GLU A 338 13.41 23.96 36.16
CA GLU A 338 14.51 24.31 37.06
C GLU A 338 15.80 24.74 36.34
N GLU A 339 16.01 24.39 35.06
CA GLU A 339 17.25 24.75 34.35
C GLU A 339 17.30 26.19 33.79
N MET A 340 16.25 27.01 33.94
CA MET A 340 16.27 28.42 33.49
C MET A 340 16.54 29.45 34.60
N HIS A 341 16.71 29.06 35.86
CA HIS A 341 17.06 30.02 36.92
C HIS A 341 18.54 30.07 37.29
N GLU A 342 19.40 29.26 36.66
CA GLU A 342 20.87 29.33 36.88
C GLU A 342 21.63 30.11 35.78
N GLY A 343 20.92 30.67 34.79
CA GLY A 343 21.53 31.48 33.71
C GLY A 343 21.40 33.01 33.87
N ASP A 344 20.57 33.48 34.80
CA ASP A 344 20.33 34.89 35.08
C ASP A 344 20.48 35.16 36.59
N VAL A 345 21.73 35.11 37.09
CA VAL A 345 22.15 35.80 38.33
C VAL A 345 23.54 36.39 38.14
#